data_AF-A0A1Z1WNJ2-F1
#
_entry.id   AF-A0A1Z1WNJ2-F1
#
_cell.length_a   1.000
_cell.length_b   1.000
_cell.length_c   1.000
_cell.angle_alpha   90.00
_cell.angle_beta   90.00
_cell.angle_gamma   90.00
#
_symmetry.space_group_name_H-M   'P 1'
#
loop_
_entity.id
_entity.type
_entity.pdbx_description
1 polymer ?
#
loop_
_entity_poly.entity_id
_entity_poly.type
_entity_poly.pdbx_seq_one_letter_code
_entity_poly.pdbx_strand_id
1 'polypeptide(L)'
;MSETMFIQQVDTSGGGRYFLVVESDIVSPEDEEALRELSARVGAHWRQRILESDYYGRPHERFPFSREFVVHVVHPDYRPE
;
A
#
# COMPACT_ATOMS: atom_id res chain seq x y z
N MET A 1 3.50 7.75 18.20
CA MET A 1 3.58 6.48 17.46
C MET A 1 4.06 6.88 16.07
N SER A 2 5.15 6.28 15.59
CA SER A 2 5.70 6.60 14.27
C SER A 2 4.94 5.78 13.25
N GLU A 3 4.24 6.42 12.33
CA GLU A 3 3.64 5.73 11.18
C GLU A 3 4.73 4.89 10.49
N THR A 4 4.40 3.66 10.09
CA THR A 4 5.31 2.72 9.44
C THR A 4 4.84 2.28 8.05
N MET A 5 3.62 2.71 7.71
CA MET A 5 2.98 2.49 6.43
C MET A 5 2.01 3.64 6.17
N PHE A 6 1.72 3.93 4.90
CA PHE A 6 0.55 4.74 4.57
C PHE A 6 -0.14 4.22 3.31
N ILE A 7 -1.43 4.53 3.19
CA ILE A 7 -2.26 4.19 2.05
C ILE A 7 -2.77 5.48 1.42
N GLN A 8 -2.51 5.68 0.14
CA GLN A 8 -2.98 6.85 -0.62
C GLN A 8 -3.92 6.40 -1.74
N GLN A 9 -5.13 6.98 -1.79
CA GLN A 9 -6.00 6.82 -2.95
C GLN A 9 -5.55 7.76 -4.07
N VAL A 10 -5.49 7.22 -5.29
CA VAL A 10 -5.19 7.98 -6.51
C VAL A 10 -6.32 7.75 -7.49
N ASP A 11 -7.02 8.83 -7.82
CA ASP A 11 -8.05 8.83 -8.87
C ASP A 11 -7.39 9.31 -10.18
N THR A 12 -7.47 8.47 -11.22
CA THR A 12 -6.89 8.79 -12.54
C THR A 12 -7.94 9.45 -13.43
N SER A 13 -7.49 10.28 -14.37
CA SER A 13 -8.36 10.99 -15.33
C SER A 13 -9.21 10.08 -16.21
N GLY A 14 -8.83 8.80 -16.36
CA GLY A 14 -9.60 7.76 -17.04
C GLY A 14 -10.72 7.12 -16.20
N GLY A 15 -10.95 7.57 -14.97
CA GLY A 15 -11.97 7.01 -14.06
C GLY A 15 -11.51 5.80 -13.26
N GLY A 16 -10.25 5.39 -13.37
CA GLY A 16 -9.69 4.30 -12.58
C GLY A 16 -9.28 4.78 -11.19
N ARG A 17 -9.71 4.06 -10.15
CA ARG A 17 -9.30 4.26 -8.76
C ARG A 17 -8.21 3.27 -8.39
N TYR A 18 -7.10 3.78 -7.87
CA TYR A 18 -5.96 2.99 -7.40
C TYR A 18 -5.66 3.33 -5.94
N PHE A 19 -5.04 2.40 -5.23
CA PHE A 19 -4.47 2.64 -3.91
C PHE A 19 -2.97 2.37 -3.96
N LEU A 20 -2.18 3.35 -3.52
CA LEU A 20 -0.75 3.17 -3.29
C LEU A 20 -0.57 2.78 -1.82
N VAL A 21 -0.02 1.60 -1.58
CA VAL A 21 0.37 1.15 -0.24
C VAL A 21 1.88 1.26 -0.14
N VAL A 22 2.36 2.15 0.72
CA VAL A 22 3.80 2.28 1.00
C VAL A 22 4.08 1.55 2.30
N GLU A 23 4.73 0.39 2.21
CA GLU A 23 5.06 -0.50 3.32
C GLU A 23 6.57 -0.39 3.60
N SER A 24 6.94 -0.01 4.82
CA SER A 24 8.36 -0.01 5.24
C SER A 24 8.79 -1.38 5.76
N ASP A 25 10.09 -1.62 5.96
CA ASP A 25 10.61 -2.88 6.55
C ASP A 25 10.21 -3.08 8.03
N ILE A 26 9.68 -2.04 8.65
CA ILE A 26 9.08 -2.07 9.97
C ILE A 26 7.58 -1.97 9.76
N VAL A 27 6.79 -2.93 10.23
CA VAL A 27 5.33 -2.86 10.20
C VAL A 27 4.80 -2.81 11.62
N SER A 28 4.06 -1.75 11.95
CA SER A 28 3.43 -1.59 13.25
C SER A 28 2.09 -2.33 13.29
N PRO A 29 1.68 -2.93 14.42
CA PRO A 29 0.33 -3.47 14.59
C PRO A 29 -0.79 -2.44 14.33
N GLU A 30 -0.49 -1.15 14.50
CA GLU A 30 -1.42 -0.04 14.24
C GLU A 30 -1.84 0.06 12.76
N ASP A 31 -1.03 -0.48 11.85
CA ASP A 31 -1.29 -0.48 10.41
C ASP A 31 -2.34 -1.54 9.99
N GLU A 32 -2.62 -2.54 10.84
CA GLU A 32 -3.53 -3.65 10.53
C GLU A 32 -4.97 -3.18 10.26
N GLU A 33 -5.44 -2.16 10.97
CA GLU A 33 -6.79 -1.62 10.77
C GLU A 33 -6.92 -0.96 9.39
N ALA A 34 -5.94 -0.15 8.99
CA ALA A 34 -5.91 0.49 7.68
C ALA A 34 -5.84 -0.53 6.52
N LEU A 35 -5.05 -1.60 6.66
CA LEU A 35 -4.98 -2.69 5.68
C LEU A 35 -6.29 -3.49 5.58
N ARG A 36 -6.99 -3.65 6.72
CA ARG A 36 -8.31 -4.29 6.76
C ARG A 36 -9.36 -3.44 6.06
N GLU A 37 -9.36 -2.14 6.30
CA GLU A 37 -10.23 -1.20 5.56
C GLU A 37 -9.95 -1.23 4.06
N LEU A 38 -8.68 -1.23 3.65
CA LEU A 38 -8.30 -1.34 2.24
C LEU A 38 -8.85 -2.63 1.64
N SER A 39 -8.69 -3.76 2.33
CA SER A 39 -9.21 -5.06 1.87
C SER A 39 -10.73 -5.04 1.70
N ALA A 40 -11.46 -4.40 2.62
CA ALA A 40 -12.90 -4.20 2.48
C ALA A 40 -13.26 -3.33 1.27
N ARG A 41 -12.50 -2.26 1.01
CA ARG A 41 -12.72 -1.34 -0.13
C ARG A 41 -12.46 -2.01 -1.49
N VAL A 42 -11.52 -2.94 -1.57
CA VAL A 42 -11.19 -3.67 -2.81
C VAL A 42 -11.90 -5.02 -2.94
N GLY A 43 -12.77 -5.37 -1.97
CA GLY A 43 -13.61 -6.56 -1.99
C GLY A 43 -12.86 -7.89 -1.90
N ALA A 44 -11.59 -7.88 -1.51
CA ALA A 44 -10.71 -9.04 -1.38
C ALA A 44 -9.53 -8.71 -0.45
N HIS A 45 -8.70 -9.70 -0.11
CA HIS A 45 -7.45 -9.39 0.60
C HIS A 45 -6.59 -8.49 -0.29
N TRP A 46 -6.15 -7.33 0.21
CA TRP A 46 -5.50 -6.29 -0.61
C TRP A 46 -4.29 -6.80 -1.42
N ARG A 47 -3.51 -7.72 -0.86
CA ARG A 47 -2.37 -8.35 -1.56
C ARG A 47 -2.75 -9.12 -2.83
N GLN A 48 -4.00 -9.59 -2.96
CA GLN A 48 -4.51 -10.26 -4.16
C GLN A 48 -4.90 -9.26 -5.27
N ARG A 49 -4.87 -7.96 -4.95
CA ARG A 49 -5.23 -6.85 -5.85
C ARG A 49 -4.01 -6.00 -6.22
N ILE A 50 -2.80 -6.45 -5.86
CA ILE A 50 -1.55 -5.80 -6.25
C ILE A 50 -1.35 -6.00 -7.74
N LEU A 51 -1.39 -4.90 -8.48
CA LEU A 51 -1.08 -4.83 -9.91
C LEU A 51 0.43 -4.77 -10.15
N GLU A 52 1.14 -3.98 -9.34
CA GLU A 52 2.57 -3.72 -9.49
C GLU A 52 3.21 -3.44 -8.13
N SER A 53 4.52 -3.68 -8.01
CA SER A 53 5.28 -3.39 -6.80
C SER A 53 6.68 -2.92 -7.14
N ASP A 54 7.08 -1.81 -6.52
CA ASP A 54 8.42 -1.24 -6.65
C ASP A 54 9.14 -1.24 -5.31
N TYR A 55 10.36 -1.79 -5.29
CA TYR A 55 11.23 -1.82 -4.12
C TYR A 55 12.24 -0.68 -4.14
N TYR A 56 12.43 -0.05 -2.97
CA TYR A 56 13.38 1.03 -2.78
C TYR A 56 14.32 0.71 -1.61
N GLY A 57 15.59 0.44 -1.93
CA GLY A 57 16.66 0.17 -0.95
C GLY A 57 17.19 1.42 -0.24
N ARG A 58 16.28 2.28 0.23
CA ARG A 58 16.57 3.49 1.01
C ARG A 58 15.38 3.79 1.93
N PRO A 59 15.57 4.51 3.05
CA PRO A 59 14.46 4.97 3.88
C PRO A 59 13.45 5.80 3.08
N HIS A 60 12.18 5.67 3.44
CA HIS A 60 11.16 6.63 3.00
C HIS A 60 11.26 7.91 3.82
N GLU A 61 11.03 9.09 3.23
CA GLU A 61 11.14 10.39 3.94
C GLU A 61 10.23 10.49 5.17
N ARG A 62 9.05 9.84 5.11
CA ARG A 62 8.10 9.76 6.24
C ARG A 62 8.48 8.71 7.29
N PHE A 63 9.34 7.75 6.94
CA PHE A 63 9.72 6.62 7.78
C PHE A 63 11.24 6.61 7.98
N PRO A 64 11.81 7.61 8.66
CA PRO A 64 13.27 7.77 8.75
C PRO A 64 13.98 6.64 9.51
N PHE A 65 13.23 5.80 10.24
CA PHE A 65 13.75 4.64 10.95
C PHE A 65 13.76 3.36 10.09
N SER A 66 13.11 3.39 8.92
CA SER A 66 13.12 2.29 7.97
C SER A 66 14.45 2.26 7.22
N ARG A 67 14.83 1.09 6.69
CA ARG A 67 16.02 0.95 5.83
C ARG A 67 15.64 0.92 4.35
N GLU A 68 14.44 0.43 4.10
CA GLU A 68 13.86 0.22 2.78
C GLU A 68 12.34 0.40 2.85
N PHE A 69 11.72 0.47 1.69
CA PHE A 69 10.26 0.44 1.55
C PHE A 69 9.85 -0.15 0.21
N VAL A 70 8.62 -0.64 0.15
CA VAL A 70 7.97 -1.11 -1.07
C VAL A 70 6.73 -0.27 -1.33
N VAL A 71 6.54 0.11 -2.58
CA VAL A 71 5.31 0.75 -3.05
C VAL A 71 4.50 -0.28 -3.81
N HIS A 72 3.31 -0.60 -3.34
CA HIS A 72 2.37 -1.48 -4.02
C HIS A 72 1.27 -0.65 -4.69
N VAL A 73 1.05 -0.89 -5.98
CA VAL A 73 -0.10 -0.37 -6.70
C VAL A 73 -1.23 -1.39 -6.57
N VAL A 74 -2.32 -1.02 -5.91
CA VAL A 74 -3.49 -1.87 -5.69
C VAL A 74 -4.64 -1.36 -6.56
N HIS A 75 -5.21 -2.24 -7.39
CA HIS A 75 -6.36 -1.94 -8.24
C HIS A 75 -7.57 -2.82 -7.87
N PRO A 76 -8.75 -2.26 -7.55
CA PRO A 76 -9.91 -3.02 -7.08
C PRO A 76 -10.33 -4.18 -7.97
N ASP A 77 -10.24 -4.00 -9.29
CA ASP A 77 -10.69 -5.00 -10.26
C ASP A 77 -9.58 -5.92 -10.76
N TYR A 78 -8.32 -5.70 -10.35
CA TYR A 78 -7.21 -6.54 -10.80
C TYR A 78 -7.36 -7.97 -10.29
N ARG A 79 -7.13 -8.95 -11.16
CA ARG A 79 -7.08 -10.37 -10.81
C ARG A 79 -5.78 -10.94 -11.38
N PRO A 80 -4.86 -11.47 -10.54
CA PRO A 80 -3.72 -12.21 -11.05
C PRO A 80 -4.21 -13.46 -11.78
N GLU A 81 -3.63 -13.75 -12.95
CA GLU A 81 -3.91 -14.95 -13.75
C GLU A 81 -3.38 -16.23 -13.09
#